data_AF-A0A7J6R2M8-F1
#
_entry.id   AF-A0A7J6R2M8-F1
#
_cell.length_a   1.000
_cell.length_b   1.000
_cell.length_c   1.000
_cell.angle_alpha   90.00
_cell.angle_beta   90.00
_cell.angle_gamma   90.00
#
_symmetry.space_group_name_H-M   'P 1'
#
loop_
_entity.id
_entity.type
_entity.pdbx_description
1 polymer ?
#
loop_
_entity_poly.entity_id
_entity_poly.type
_entity_poly.pdbx_seq_one_letter_code
_entity_poly.pdbx_strand_id
1 'polypeptide(L)'
;MTSSEVFLISSSSSSSSESEQEPELAPSSPSTTGPSRSTSLRYHGHVIGERDIDLLGPEQRLNDNLIDFFLSLFTSAIAQNSAYAFSTFFYSQLTQKSLQIGWERVKNWTKNVDIFAHDLLLFPINEANQHWWLIAVIRPKALARAINGLPNLGAEGCLAALDSRSCEIIEEKKLLRSLQRKAAAAVVWYLGKTYAEANGPGQQKVDKKSITKLLNFVGNISGKFAEANE
;
A
#
# COMPACT_ATOMS: atom_id res chain seq x y z
N MET A 1 -10.99 11.35 -19.40
CA MET A 1 -11.94 10.80 -18.42
C MET A 1 -12.04 9.31 -18.67
N THR A 2 -11.44 8.49 -17.83
CA THR A 2 -11.67 7.02 -17.78
C THR A 2 -12.74 6.76 -16.73
N SER A 3 -13.68 5.85 -16.99
CA SER A 3 -14.73 5.58 -15.99
C SER A 3 -14.13 4.92 -14.74
N SER A 4 -14.50 5.44 -13.56
CA SER A 4 -14.01 4.97 -12.25
C SER A 4 -14.87 3.84 -11.67
N GLU A 5 -15.54 3.06 -12.51
CA GLU A 5 -16.46 2.00 -12.12
C GLU A 5 -15.72 0.71 -11.73
N VAL A 6 -16.25 0.01 -10.73
CA VAL A 6 -15.80 -1.35 -10.38
C VAL A 6 -16.60 -2.34 -11.22
N PHE A 7 -15.91 -3.09 -12.09
CA PHE A 7 -16.57 -4.02 -13.00
C PHE A 7 -16.65 -5.43 -12.38
N LEU A 8 -17.87 -5.94 -12.22
CA LEU A 8 -18.15 -7.36 -11.99
C LEU A 8 -18.05 -8.11 -13.32
N ILE A 9 -17.14 -9.07 -13.42
CA ILE A 9 -16.97 -9.91 -14.60
C ILE A 9 -17.29 -11.36 -14.24
N SER A 10 -18.32 -11.91 -14.90
CA SER A 10 -18.67 -13.34 -14.88
C SER A 10 -18.12 -14.01 -16.14
N SER A 11 -17.14 -14.90 -15.99
CA SER A 11 -16.54 -15.62 -17.11
C SER A 11 -17.28 -16.94 -17.37
N SER A 12 -18.02 -17.04 -18.47
CA SER A 12 -18.58 -18.31 -18.96
C SER A 12 -17.70 -18.91 -20.04
N SER A 13 -17.03 -20.03 -19.75
CA SER A 13 -16.17 -20.73 -20.70
C SER A 13 -17.00 -21.52 -21.72
N SER A 14 -17.20 -20.96 -22.90
CA SER A 14 -17.78 -21.64 -24.07
C SER A 14 -16.66 -22.15 -24.99
N SER A 15 -16.51 -23.48 -25.08
CA SER A 15 -15.71 -24.16 -26.10
C SER A 15 -16.65 -24.71 -27.18
N SER A 16 -16.24 -24.74 -28.44
CA SER A 16 -17.12 -25.15 -29.55
C SER A 16 -16.34 -25.80 -30.70
N SER A 17 -16.52 -27.11 -30.85
CA SER A 17 -16.21 -27.91 -32.05
C SER A 17 -16.87 -29.29 -31.91
N GLU A 18 -17.76 -29.63 -32.84
CA GLU A 18 -18.38 -30.97 -33.00
C GLU A 18 -17.38 -31.95 -33.68
N SER A 19 -17.56 -33.27 -33.80
CA SER A 19 -18.69 -34.22 -33.62
C SER A 19 -18.14 -35.57 -33.04
N GLU A 20 -18.76 -36.77 -32.95
CA GLU A 20 -19.98 -37.41 -33.50
C GLU A 20 -20.77 -38.21 -32.42
N GLN A 21 -20.91 -39.54 -32.57
CA GLN A 21 -21.89 -40.48 -31.98
C GLN A 21 -21.26 -41.91 -31.92
N GLU A 22 -21.69 -42.99 -31.24
CA GLU A 22 -22.66 -43.37 -30.16
C GLU A 22 -22.41 -44.89 -29.83
N PRO A 23 -23.18 -45.68 -29.02
CA PRO A 23 -24.35 -45.39 -28.17
C PRO A 23 -24.29 -45.90 -26.69
N GLU A 24 -25.23 -45.37 -25.88
CA GLU A 24 -25.99 -45.97 -24.75
C GLU A 24 -25.37 -46.94 -23.70
N LEU A 25 -25.48 -46.57 -22.41
CA LEU A 25 -25.81 -47.50 -21.29
C LEU A 25 -26.26 -46.79 -19.99
N ALA A 26 -27.53 -46.98 -19.61
CA ALA A 26 -28.16 -46.76 -18.28
C ALA A 26 -28.18 -45.33 -17.63
N PRO A 27 -29.25 -44.96 -16.89
CA PRO A 27 -29.40 -43.63 -16.30
C PRO A 27 -28.75 -43.51 -14.91
N SER A 28 -27.84 -42.54 -14.74
CA SER A 28 -27.38 -42.05 -13.44
C SER A 28 -28.05 -40.71 -13.07
N SER A 29 -28.16 -40.43 -11.78
CA SER A 29 -28.91 -39.29 -11.23
C SER A 29 -28.39 -37.93 -11.74
N PRO A 30 -29.26 -36.91 -11.93
CA PRO A 30 -28.85 -35.61 -12.45
C PRO A 30 -27.98 -34.85 -11.45
N SER A 31 -26.67 -34.92 -11.63
CA SER A 31 -25.71 -34.03 -10.99
C SER A 31 -25.85 -32.63 -11.60
N THR A 32 -26.60 -31.74 -10.94
CA THR A 32 -26.81 -30.34 -11.39
C THR A 32 -25.55 -29.50 -11.16
N THR A 33 -24.45 -29.84 -11.83
CA THR A 33 -23.27 -28.99 -11.96
C THR A 33 -23.53 -27.92 -13.03
N GLY A 34 -24.32 -26.91 -12.67
CA GLY A 34 -24.38 -25.67 -13.44
C GLY A 34 -22.98 -25.03 -13.53
N PRO A 35 -22.69 -24.22 -14.56
CA PRO A 35 -21.39 -23.58 -14.70
C PRO A 35 -21.11 -22.70 -13.48
N SER A 36 -20.07 -23.04 -12.72
CA SER A 36 -19.65 -22.26 -11.56
C SER A 36 -19.20 -20.88 -12.04
N ARG A 37 -20.06 -19.87 -11.85
CA ARG A 37 -19.80 -18.48 -12.21
C ARG A 37 -18.76 -17.89 -11.25
N SER A 38 -17.49 -18.18 -11.52
CA SER A 38 -16.38 -17.56 -10.81
C SER A 38 -16.47 -16.05 -10.99
N THR A 39 -16.82 -15.35 -9.91
CA THR A 39 -16.98 -13.90 -9.90
C THR A 39 -15.64 -13.23 -9.70
N SER A 40 -15.38 -12.19 -10.49
CA SER A 40 -14.19 -11.37 -10.33
C SER A 40 -14.53 -9.89 -10.32
N LEU A 41 -13.84 -9.15 -9.46
CA LEU A 41 -13.91 -7.69 -9.35
C LEU A 41 -12.64 -7.10 -9.97
N ARG A 42 -12.80 -6.18 -10.93
CA ARG A 42 -11.67 -5.49 -11.58
C ARG A 42 -11.67 -4.01 -11.24
N TYR A 43 -10.53 -3.50 -10.78
CA TYR A 43 -10.34 -2.07 -10.50
C TYR A 43 -8.90 -1.61 -10.70
N HIS A 44 -8.69 -0.50 -11.41
CA HIS A 44 -7.37 0.12 -11.63
C HIS A 44 -6.22 -0.82 -12.10
N GLY A 45 -6.59 -1.94 -12.76
CA GLY A 45 -5.65 -2.98 -13.22
C GLY A 45 -5.61 -4.22 -12.32
N HIS A 46 -5.94 -4.08 -11.04
CA HIS A 46 -6.08 -5.17 -10.07
C HIS A 46 -7.31 -6.03 -10.36
N VAL A 47 -7.23 -7.31 -9.98
CA VAL A 47 -8.31 -8.30 -10.16
C VAL A 47 -8.40 -9.15 -8.90
N ILE A 48 -9.51 -9.04 -8.19
CA ILE A 48 -9.87 -9.91 -7.07
C ILE A 48 -10.74 -11.05 -7.62
N GLY A 49 -10.35 -12.30 -7.39
CA GLY A 49 -11.19 -13.48 -7.62
C GLY A 49 -11.68 -14.11 -6.32
N GLU A 50 -12.43 -15.21 -6.41
CA GLU A 50 -12.98 -15.94 -5.25
C GLU A 50 -11.92 -16.23 -4.18
N ARG A 51 -10.74 -16.74 -4.57
CA ARG A 51 -9.61 -17.03 -3.66
C ARG A 51 -8.98 -15.80 -3.00
N ASP A 52 -9.22 -14.59 -3.51
CA ASP A 52 -8.86 -13.35 -2.84
C ASP A 52 -10.00 -12.94 -1.87
N ILE A 53 -11.26 -13.11 -2.26
CA ILE A 53 -12.44 -12.83 -1.42
C ILE A 53 -12.45 -13.73 -0.17
N ASP A 54 -12.05 -14.99 -0.28
CA ASP A 54 -11.92 -15.93 0.84
C ASP A 54 -11.03 -15.37 1.97
N LEU A 55 -9.98 -14.61 1.62
CA LEU A 55 -9.05 -14.00 2.58
C LEU A 55 -9.62 -12.77 3.32
N LEU A 56 -10.84 -12.34 2.99
CA LEU A 56 -11.60 -11.34 3.76
C LEU A 56 -12.38 -11.97 4.94
N GLY A 57 -12.35 -13.30 5.08
CA GLY A 57 -12.97 -14.02 6.18
C GLY A 57 -12.26 -13.83 7.54
N PRO A 58 -12.89 -14.26 8.65
CA PRO A 58 -12.28 -14.20 9.98
C PRO A 58 -11.01 -15.05 10.07
N GLU A 59 -10.06 -14.59 10.89
CA GLU A 59 -8.72 -15.18 11.10
C GLU A 59 -7.86 -15.38 9.83
N GLN A 60 -8.24 -14.78 8.69
CA GLN A 60 -7.46 -14.82 7.46
C GLN A 60 -6.39 -13.73 7.39
N ARG A 61 -5.39 -13.95 6.54
CA ARG A 61 -4.38 -12.93 6.20
C ARG A 61 -4.64 -12.41 4.79
N LEU A 62 -4.89 -11.11 4.68
CA LEU A 62 -4.95 -10.40 3.40
C LEU A 62 -3.65 -10.62 2.59
N ASN A 63 -3.77 -10.75 1.27
CA ASN A 63 -2.63 -10.77 0.35
C ASN A 63 -2.32 -9.37 -0.19
N ASP A 64 -1.22 -9.26 -0.93
CA ASP A 64 -0.78 -8.04 -1.62
C ASP A 64 -1.82 -7.50 -2.62
N ASN A 65 -2.45 -8.38 -3.41
CA ASN A 65 -3.46 -8.03 -4.40
C ASN A 65 -4.68 -7.32 -3.80
N LEU A 66 -5.19 -7.80 -2.67
CA LEU A 66 -6.28 -7.17 -1.91
C LEU A 66 -5.88 -5.79 -1.38
N ILE A 67 -4.70 -5.67 -0.77
CA ILE A 67 -4.22 -4.41 -0.20
C ILE A 67 -4.05 -3.36 -1.30
N ASP A 68 -3.40 -3.70 -2.43
CA ASP A 68 -3.22 -2.76 -3.54
C ASP A 68 -4.55 -2.43 -4.27
N PHE A 69 -5.50 -3.36 -4.36
CA PHE A 69 -6.86 -3.09 -4.86
C PHE A 69 -7.61 -2.10 -3.96
N PHE A 70 -7.70 -2.37 -2.65
CA PHE A 70 -8.48 -1.53 -1.72
C PHE A 70 -7.85 -0.15 -1.50
N LEU A 71 -6.51 -0.05 -1.54
CA LEU A 71 -5.84 1.24 -1.54
C LEU A 71 -6.06 2.02 -2.84
N SER A 72 -6.06 1.34 -3.99
CA SER A 72 -6.42 1.98 -5.27
C SER A 72 -7.87 2.48 -5.28
N LEU A 73 -8.80 1.74 -4.68
CA LEU A 73 -10.20 2.17 -4.50
C LEU A 73 -10.32 3.36 -3.54
N PHE A 74 -9.55 3.37 -2.44
CA PHE A 74 -9.51 4.49 -1.51
C PHE A 74 -8.96 5.77 -2.17
N THR A 75 -7.84 5.69 -2.88
CA THR A 75 -7.19 6.88 -3.47
C THR A 75 -8.04 7.54 -4.54
N SER A 76 -8.69 6.76 -5.41
CA SER A 76 -9.52 7.27 -6.50
C SER A 76 -10.91 7.72 -6.06
N ALA A 77 -11.64 6.90 -5.30
CA ALA A 77 -13.07 7.10 -5.04
C ALA A 77 -13.34 7.88 -3.75
N ILE A 78 -12.51 7.70 -2.71
CA ILE A 78 -12.71 8.33 -1.40
C ILE A 78 -11.84 9.60 -1.28
N ALA A 79 -10.54 9.48 -1.56
CA ALA A 79 -9.60 10.60 -1.49
C ALA A 79 -9.55 11.46 -2.77
N GLN A 80 -10.29 11.10 -3.83
CA GLN A 80 -10.44 11.88 -5.07
C GLN A 80 -9.09 12.26 -5.73
N ASN A 81 -8.09 11.39 -5.63
CA ASN A 81 -6.70 11.58 -6.08
C ASN A 81 -5.89 12.63 -5.29
N SER A 82 -6.36 13.12 -4.14
CA SER A 82 -5.51 13.85 -3.18
C SER A 82 -4.48 12.95 -2.48
N ALA A 83 -4.70 11.63 -2.52
CA ALA A 83 -3.83 10.61 -1.96
C ALA A 83 -3.21 9.72 -3.05
N TYR A 84 -1.94 9.33 -2.87
CA TYR A 84 -1.26 8.32 -3.70
C TYR A 84 -0.82 7.14 -2.82
N ALA A 85 -1.17 5.93 -3.25
CA ALA A 85 -0.71 4.69 -2.63
C ALA A 85 0.45 4.09 -3.43
N PHE A 86 1.53 3.75 -2.73
CA PHE A 86 2.58 2.91 -3.27
C PHE A 86 2.14 1.45 -3.23
N SER A 87 2.50 0.67 -4.24
CA SER A 87 2.25 -0.78 -4.21
C SER A 87 2.94 -1.42 -2.99
N THR A 88 2.28 -2.42 -2.41
CA THR A 88 2.77 -3.33 -1.37
C THR A 88 4.23 -3.79 -1.54
N PHE A 89 4.70 -4.00 -2.77
CA PHE A 89 6.07 -4.42 -3.07
C PHE A 89 7.13 -3.30 -2.96
N PHE A 90 6.72 -2.04 -2.86
CA PHE A 90 7.64 -0.89 -2.87
C PHE A 90 8.60 -0.91 -1.67
N TYR A 91 8.09 -1.13 -0.46
CA TYR A 91 8.90 -1.04 0.75
C TYR A 91 9.95 -2.16 0.84
N SER A 92 9.58 -3.39 0.47
CA SER A 92 10.52 -4.52 0.45
C SER A 92 11.61 -4.31 -0.61
N GLN A 93 11.26 -3.79 -1.79
CA GLN A 93 12.22 -3.47 -2.85
C GLN A 93 13.17 -2.31 -2.50
N LEU A 94 12.67 -1.28 -1.79
CA LEU A 94 13.45 -0.18 -1.23
C LEU A 94 14.43 -0.64 -0.14
N THR A 95 14.09 -1.68 0.63
CA THR A 95 14.86 -2.10 1.82
C THR A 95 15.65 -3.40 1.66
N GLN A 96 15.55 -4.12 0.54
CA GLN A 96 16.15 -5.45 0.33
C GLN A 96 17.68 -5.54 0.52
N LYS A 97 18.42 -4.41 0.43
CA LYS A 97 19.89 -4.34 0.61
C LYS A 97 20.29 -3.08 1.38
N SER A 98 20.77 -2.05 0.68
CA SER A 98 20.98 -0.70 1.21
C SER A 98 19.97 0.25 0.57
N LEU A 99 19.61 1.33 1.27
CA LEU A 99 18.61 2.30 0.78
C LEU A 99 18.99 2.88 -0.60
N GLN A 100 20.28 3.11 -0.88
CA GLN A 100 20.70 3.57 -2.21
C GLN A 100 20.43 2.51 -3.30
N ILE A 101 20.76 1.23 -3.06
CA ILE A 101 20.52 0.15 -4.03
C ILE A 101 19.02 -0.09 -4.23
N GLY A 102 18.23 -0.04 -3.15
CA GLY A 102 16.78 -0.13 -3.23
C GLY A 102 16.17 1.04 -4.00
N TRP A 103 16.66 2.26 -3.76
CA TRP A 103 16.21 3.46 -4.44
C TRP A 103 16.47 3.45 -5.95
N GLU A 104 17.64 3.01 -6.43
CA GLU A 104 17.87 2.88 -7.89
C GLU A 104 16.85 1.94 -8.56
N ARG A 105 16.30 0.97 -7.82
CA ARG A 105 15.26 0.03 -8.31
C ARG A 105 13.85 0.63 -8.28
N VAL A 106 13.53 1.46 -7.28
CA VAL A 106 12.17 2.00 -7.08
C VAL A 106 11.96 3.43 -7.56
N LYS A 107 13.01 4.22 -7.83
CA LYS A 107 12.87 5.62 -8.30
C LYS A 107 12.07 5.74 -9.60
N ASN A 108 12.19 4.76 -10.48
CA ASN A 108 11.46 4.70 -11.74
C ASN A 108 9.99 4.25 -11.60
N TRP A 109 9.54 3.83 -10.41
CA TRP A 109 8.12 3.45 -10.19
C TRP A 109 7.23 4.70 -10.19
N THR A 110 7.74 5.81 -9.66
CA THR A 110 7.07 7.12 -9.62
C THR A 110 7.38 8.02 -10.81
N LYS A 111 8.07 7.53 -11.85
CA LYS A 111 8.55 8.36 -12.98
C LYS A 111 7.44 9.10 -13.76
N ASN A 112 6.20 8.60 -13.69
CA ASN A 112 5.03 9.14 -14.39
C ASN A 112 4.07 9.90 -13.45
N VAL A 113 4.44 10.17 -12.19
CA VAL A 113 3.54 10.76 -11.18
C VAL A 113 4.30 11.66 -10.20
N ASP A 114 3.86 12.92 -10.06
CA ASP A 114 4.39 13.80 -9.00
C ASP A 114 3.78 13.44 -7.64
N ILE A 115 4.48 12.58 -6.89
CA ILE A 115 4.13 12.23 -5.51
C ILE A 115 4.16 13.44 -4.55
N PHE A 116 4.76 14.57 -4.94
CA PHE A 116 4.75 15.81 -4.16
C PHE A 116 3.60 16.75 -4.56
N ALA A 117 2.80 16.42 -5.58
CA ALA A 117 1.53 17.10 -5.88
C ALA A 117 0.34 16.58 -5.03
N HIS A 118 0.52 15.45 -4.34
CA HIS A 118 -0.49 14.82 -3.49
C HIS A 118 -0.37 15.31 -2.04
N ASP A 119 -1.48 15.38 -1.31
CA ASP A 119 -1.52 15.76 0.11
C ASP A 119 -1.26 14.58 1.05
N LEU A 120 -1.46 13.34 0.59
CA LEU A 120 -1.28 12.12 1.37
C LEU A 120 -0.53 11.06 0.56
N LEU A 121 0.53 10.48 1.13
CA LEU A 121 1.17 9.27 0.60
C LEU A 121 0.96 8.09 1.54
N LEU A 122 0.58 6.95 0.99
CA LEU A 122 0.35 5.70 1.70
C LEU A 122 1.39 4.66 1.27
N PHE A 123 2.14 4.13 2.23
CA PHE A 123 3.20 3.13 2.03
C PHE A 123 2.84 1.85 2.81
N PRO A 124 2.31 0.80 2.16
CA PRO A 124 1.97 -0.45 2.82
C PRO A 124 3.24 -1.19 3.22
N ILE A 125 3.26 -1.71 4.44
CA ILE A 125 4.39 -2.44 5.01
C ILE A 125 3.90 -3.85 5.35
N ASN A 126 4.50 -4.86 4.71
CA ASN A 126 4.38 -6.24 5.14
C ASN A 126 5.60 -6.63 5.97
N GLU A 127 5.41 -6.95 7.24
CA GLU A 127 6.48 -7.51 8.07
C GLU A 127 6.47 -9.05 7.96
N ALA A 128 7.51 -9.59 7.32
CA ALA A 128 7.77 -11.03 7.18
C ALA A 128 6.63 -11.90 6.58
N ASN A 129 5.72 -11.31 5.79
CA ASN A 129 4.49 -11.95 5.32
C ASN A 129 3.54 -12.39 6.47
N GLN A 130 3.64 -11.73 7.62
CA GLN A 130 2.88 -12.03 8.85
C GLN A 130 2.11 -10.84 9.41
N HIS A 131 2.35 -9.62 8.93
CA HIS A 131 1.67 -8.42 9.42
C HIS A 131 1.55 -7.34 8.36
N TRP A 132 0.34 -6.82 8.16
CA TRP A 132 0.11 -5.61 7.39
C TRP A 132 -0.06 -4.41 8.32
N TRP A 133 0.73 -3.37 8.09
CA TRP A 133 0.57 -2.07 8.70
C TRP A 133 0.97 -0.97 7.69
N LEU A 134 0.64 0.28 7.97
CA LEU A 134 0.65 1.35 6.96
C LEU A 134 1.41 2.58 7.46
N ILE A 135 2.35 3.07 6.65
CA ILE A 135 2.90 4.42 6.85
C ILE A 135 2.08 5.41 6.04
N ALA A 136 1.57 6.44 6.73
CA ALA A 136 0.89 7.58 6.12
C ALA A 136 1.77 8.83 6.23
N VAL A 137 2.00 9.53 5.12
CA VAL A 137 2.75 10.81 5.09
C VAL A 137 1.81 11.93 4.66
N ILE A 138 1.61 12.90 5.54
CA ILE A 138 0.73 14.05 5.33
C ILE A 138 1.56 15.26 4.89
N ARG A 139 1.13 15.90 3.79
CA ARG A 139 1.79 17.01 3.10
C ARG A 139 3.26 16.67 2.74
N PRO A 140 3.48 15.64 1.89
CA PRO A 140 4.79 15.08 1.58
C PRO A 140 5.78 16.13 1.03
N LYS A 141 5.31 17.13 0.27
CA LYS A 141 6.13 18.23 -0.24
C LYS A 141 6.74 19.09 0.87
N ALA A 142 5.99 19.35 1.94
CA ALA A 142 6.50 20.07 3.10
C ALA A 142 7.49 19.21 3.90
N LEU A 143 7.19 17.92 4.07
CA LEU A 143 8.11 16.99 4.73
C LEU A 143 9.44 16.86 3.99
N ALA A 144 9.42 16.66 2.66
CA ALA A 144 10.63 16.56 1.85
C ALA A 144 11.48 17.83 1.92
N ARG A 145 10.85 19.01 1.77
CA ARG A 145 11.55 20.31 1.94
C ARG A 145 12.27 20.42 3.28
N ALA A 146 11.61 20.06 4.39
CA ALA A 146 12.22 20.07 5.71
C ALA A 146 13.40 19.08 5.84
N ILE A 147 13.31 17.88 5.25
CA ILE A 147 14.41 16.88 5.21
C ILE A 147 15.61 17.43 4.42
N ASN A 148 15.35 18.18 3.35
CA ASN A 148 16.35 18.87 2.53
C ASN A 148 16.76 20.25 3.08
N GLY A 149 16.36 20.63 4.30
CA GLY A 149 16.76 21.90 4.94
C GLY A 149 16.15 23.17 4.33
N LEU A 150 15.15 23.04 3.44
CA LEU A 150 14.47 24.15 2.79
C LEU A 150 13.36 24.71 3.71
N PRO A 151 13.07 26.03 3.66
CA PRO A 151 12.03 26.62 4.49
C PRO A 151 10.64 26.09 4.16
N ASN A 152 9.84 25.83 5.20
CA ASN A 152 8.43 25.48 5.08
C ASN A 152 7.62 26.71 4.65
N LEU A 153 6.79 26.54 3.61
CA LEU A 153 5.92 27.58 3.06
C LEU A 153 4.48 27.39 3.58
N GLY A 154 4.33 27.25 4.90
CA GLY A 154 3.10 26.83 5.57
C GLY A 154 3.36 25.81 6.68
N ALA A 155 2.34 25.00 7.00
CA ALA A 155 2.40 24.01 8.08
C ALA A 155 3.44 22.88 7.85
N GLU A 156 4.03 22.34 8.93
CA GLU A 156 4.98 21.21 8.88
C GLU A 156 4.31 19.93 8.34
N GLY A 157 4.96 19.23 7.41
CA GLY A 157 4.54 17.88 6.98
C GLY A 157 4.91 16.82 8.03
N CYS A 158 4.15 15.73 8.12
CA CYS A 158 4.35 14.71 9.16
C CYS A 158 4.15 13.27 8.64
N LEU A 159 4.53 12.29 9.47
CA LEU A 159 4.45 10.86 9.18
C LEU A 159 3.80 10.14 10.37
N ALA A 160 2.84 9.26 10.08
CA ALA A 160 2.19 8.38 11.05
C ALA A 160 2.39 6.90 10.69
N ALA A 161 2.47 6.06 11.71
CA ALA A 161 2.35 4.61 11.59
C ALA A 161 0.94 4.21 12.04
N LEU A 162 0.18 3.58 11.15
CA LEU A 162 -1.15 3.05 11.39
C LEU A 162 -1.03 1.53 11.44
N ASP A 163 -1.38 0.94 12.58
CA ASP A 163 -1.04 -0.43 12.91
C ASP A 163 -2.16 -1.05 13.76
N SER A 164 -2.69 -2.20 13.33
CA SER A 164 -3.79 -2.88 14.01
C SER A 164 -3.35 -3.74 15.20
N ARG A 165 -2.04 -3.92 15.44
CA ARG A 165 -1.56 -4.69 16.58
C ARG A 165 -1.65 -3.92 17.90
N SER A 166 -2.76 -4.12 18.59
CA SER A 166 -2.88 -3.93 20.05
C SER A 166 -2.00 -4.93 20.80
N CYS A 167 -0.69 -4.73 20.77
CA CYS A 167 0.23 -5.45 21.61
C CYS A 167 0.13 -4.93 23.06
N GLU A 168 0.15 -5.82 24.06
CA GLU A 168 0.23 -5.45 25.47
C GLU A 168 1.66 -5.60 26.05
N ILE A 169 2.41 -6.60 25.58
CA ILE A 169 3.72 -7.00 26.07
C ILE A 169 4.77 -5.90 25.82
N ILE A 170 5.51 -5.51 26.87
CA ILE A 170 6.45 -4.38 26.82
C ILE A 170 7.58 -4.58 25.78
N GLU A 171 8.02 -5.82 25.57
CA GLU A 171 9.14 -6.16 24.68
C GLU A 171 8.72 -6.18 23.21
N GLU A 172 7.59 -6.81 22.89
CA GLU A 172 6.95 -6.70 21.58
C GLU A 172 6.61 -5.24 21.24
N LYS A 173 6.07 -4.45 22.18
CA LYS A 173 5.91 -3.00 22.01
C LYS A 173 7.23 -2.30 21.67
N LYS A 174 8.38 -2.70 22.25
CA LYS A 174 9.70 -2.15 21.89
C LYS A 174 10.11 -2.57 20.47
N LEU A 175 9.92 -3.85 20.10
CA LEU A 175 10.21 -4.37 18.77
C LEU A 175 9.37 -3.67 17.69
N LEU A 176 8.07 -3.57 17.88
CA LEU A 176 7.13 -2.94 16.96
C LEU A 176 7.53 -1.47 16.69
N ARG A 177 7.79 -0.70 17.75
CA ARG A 177 8.29 0.69 17.62
C ARG A 177 9.67 0.78 16.96
N SER A 178 10.51 -0.26 17.05
CA SER A 178 11.79 -0.33 16.34
C SER A 178 11.59 -0.54 14.84
N LEU A 179 10.73 -1.47 14.44
CA LEU A 179 10.34 -1.73 13.05
C LEU A 179 9.66 -0.50 12.43
N GLN A 180 8.71 0.10 13.15
CA GLN A 180 8.00 1.31 12.72
C GLN A 180 8.97 2.48 12.47
N ARG A 181 9.93 2.72 13.38
CA ARG A 181 10.99 3.74 13.17
C ARG A 181 11.92 3.40 12.01
N LYS A 182 12.30 2.14 11.82
CA LYS A 182 13.17 1.69 10.71
C LYS A 182 12.49 1.96 9.37
N ALA A 183 11.21 1.62 9.24
CA ALA A 183 10.44 1.84 8.02
C ALA A 183 10.18 3.35 7.79
N ALA A 184 9.80 4.10 8.83
CA ALA A 184 9.66 5.55 8.75
C ALA A 184 10.96 6.25 8.32
N ALA A 185 12.12 5.79 8.81
CA ALA A 185 13.42 6.32 8.39
C ALA A 185 13.72 6.01 6.91
N ALA A 186 13.34 4.83 6.40
CA ALA A 186 13.48 4.49 4.99
C ALA A 186 12.57 5.35 4.08
N VAL A 187 11.31 5.58 4.48
CA VAL A 187 10.36 6.46 3.77
C VAL A 187 10.86 7.92 3.76
N VAL A 188 11.28 8.44 4.92
CA VAL A 188 11.89 9.77 5.06
C VAL A 188 13.12 9.93 4.17
N TRP A 189 14.01 8.93 4.15
CA TRP A 189 15.19 8.93 3.29
C TRP A 189 14.80 8.92 1.81
N TYR A 190 13.83 8.08 1.41
CA TYR A 190 13.33 8.02 0.02
C TYR A 190 12.76 9.37 -0.43
N LEU A 191 11.91 10.01 0.38
CA LEU A 191 11.30 11.30 0.04
C LEU A 191 12.36 12.40 -0.14
N GLY A 192 13.29 12.54 0.81
CA GLY A 192 14.37 13.54 0.71
C GLY A 192 15.36 13.29 -0.43
N LYS A 193 15.57 12.02 -0.81
CA LYS A 193 16.42 11.65 -1.95
C LYS A 193 15.73 11.91 -3.29
N THR A 194 14.46 11.51 -3.43
CA THR A 194 13.67 11.68 -4.67
C THR A 194 13.34 13.16 -4.91
N TYR A 195 13.05 13.94 -3.86
CA TYR A 195 12.87 15.39 -3.97
C TYR A 195 14.16 16.08 -4.44
N ALA A 196 15.33 15.66 -3.94
CA ALA A 196 16.62 16.20 -4.38
C ALA A 196 17.00 15.82 -5.82
N GLU A 197 16.63 14.62 -6.32
CA GLU A 197 16.82 14.31 -7.75
C GLU A 197 15.91 15.19 -8.63
N ALA A 198 14.64 15.36 -8.25
CA ALA A 198 13.67 16.15 -9.01
C ALA A 198 13.92 17.67 -9.02
N ASN A 199 14.56 18.23 -7.99
CA ASN A 199 14.83 19.67 -7.85
C ASN A 199 16.31 20.04 -8.11
N GLY A 200 17.13 19.07 -8.53
CA GLY A 200 18.56 19.27 -8.80
C GLY A 200 19.45 19.37 -7.54
N PRO A 201 20.79 19.47 -7.72
CA PRO A 201 21.77 19.42 -6.62
C PRO A 201 21.85 20.72 -5.78
N GLY A 202 20.70 21.27 -5.38
CA GLY A 202 20.57 22.44 -4.54
C GLY A 202 20.70 22.13 -3.04
N GLN A 203 21.89 22.36 -2.50
CA GLN A 203 22.18 22.62 -1.07
C GLN A 203 22.02 21.48 -0.02
N GLN A 204 23.18 20.90 0.31
CA GLN A 204 23.65 20.54 1.67
C GLN A 204 22.97 19.39 2.47
N LYS A 205 23.59 19.11 3.64
CA LYS A 205 23.41 17.92 4.48
C LYS A 205 22.00 17.82 5.07
N VAL A 206 21.43 16.62 4.94
CA VAL A 206 20.27 16.12 5.69
C VAL A 206 20.40 16.44 7.19
N ASP A 207 19.43 17.16 7.76
CA ASP A 207 19.41 17.45 9.20
C ASP A 207 18.97 16.22 10.02
N LYS A 208 19.94 15.64 10.73
CA LYS A 208 19.70 14.52 11.65
C LYS A 208 18.79 14.90 12.83
N LYS A 209 18.74 16.17 13.28
CA LYS A 209 17.86 16.60 14.37
C LYS A 209 16.40 16.60 13.92
N SER A 210 16.09 17.19 12.76
CA SER A 210 14.74 17.18 12.19
C SER A 210 14.24 15.76 11.89
N ILE A 211 15.08 14.87 11.34
CA ILE A 211 14.71 13.45 11.20
C ILE A 211 14.45 12.80 12.56
N THR A 212 15.28 13.05 13.57
CA THR A 212 15.08 12.49 14.93
C THR A 212 13.79 13.01 15.58
N LYS A 213 13.48 14.31 15.45
CA LYS A 213 12.20 14.92 15.89
C LYS A 213 11.02 14.19 15.23
N LEU A 214 11.10 13.94 13.92
CA LEU A 214 10.04 13.27 13.18
C LEU A 214 9.85 11.80 13.61
N LEU A 215 10.94 11.02 13.71
CA LEU A 215 10.89 9.61 14.12
C LEU A 215 10.42 9.42 15.57
N ASN A 216 10.64 10.42 16.43
CA ASN A 216 10.08 10.43 17.78
C ASN A 216 8.57 10.75 17.76
N PHE A 217 8.09 11.62 16.86
CA PHE A 217 6.68 11.95 16.73
C PHE A 217 5.83 10.75 16.27
N VAL A 218 6.34 9.91 15.36
CA VAL A 218 5.70 8.65 14.93
C VAL A 218 5.27 7.79 16.13
N GLY A 219 6.09 7.73 17.18
CA GLY A 219 5.83 6.93 18.38
C GLY A 219 4.75 7.48 19.32
N ASN A 220 4.24 8.70 19.10
CA ASN A 220 3.23 9.33 19.94
C ASN A 220 1.82 9.36 19.31
N ILE A 221 1.70 9.20 17.98
CA ILE A 221 0.39 9.32 17.31
C ILE A 221 -0.55 8.17 17.71
N SER A 222 -0.02 6.96 17.92
CA SER A 222 -0.80 5.78 18.33
C SER A 222 -1.50 5.92 19.69
N GLY A 223 -1.07 6.85 20.55
CA GLY A 223 -1.79 7.16 21.80
C GLY A 223 -2.96 8.12 21.57
N LYS A 224 -2.77 9.15 20.74
CA LYS A 224 -3.70 10.28 20.61
C LYS A 224 -4.98 10.00 19.82
N PHE A 225 -5.06 8.86 19.11
CA PHE A 225 -6.31 8.41 18.48
C PHE A 225 -7.19 7.56 19.42
N ALA A 226 -6.65 7.06 20.54
CA ALA A 226 -7.44 6.42 21.58
C ALA A 226 -8.17 7.48 22.44
N GLU A 227 -7.44 8.49 22.92
CA GLU A 227 -7.96 9.61 23.74
C GLU A 227 -8.94 10.56 23.01
N ALA A 228 -9.35 10.24 21.78
CA ALA A 228 -10.21 11.05 20.92
C ALA A 228 -11.56 10.40 20.58
N ASN A 229 -11.86 9.22 21.17
CA ASN A 229 -13.10 8.46 20.96
C ASN A 229 -13.69 7.90 22.28
N GLU A 230 -13.37 8.53 23.43
CA GLU A 230 -14.04 8.33 24.73
C GLU A 230 -14.81 9.61 25.12
#